data_AF-X1KVN2-F1
#
_entry.id   AF-X1KVN2-F1
#
_cell.length_a   1.000
_cell.length_b   1.000
_cell.length_c   1.000
_cell.angle_alpha   90.00
_cell.angle_beta   90.00
_cell.angle_gamma   90.00
#
_symmetry.space_group_name_H-M   'P 1'
#
loop_
_entity.id
_entity.type
_entity.pdbx_description
1 polymer ?
#
loop_
_entity_poly.entity_id
_entity_poly.type
_entity_poly.pdbx_seq_one_letter_code
_entity_poly.pdbx_strand_id
1 'polypeptide(L)'
;MEDKFCPACGGHHEEDSEDTYVDYEGYRFRKPFKCMCCGKEICARQFAYGRACGPCDMGACQTGNRAFRLSAVHERPEWIVLYDRQATIDKFAQAVGAEKLEAVIQ
;
A
#
# COMPACT_ATOMS: atom_id res chain seq x y z
N MET A 1 -6.24 15.71 20.95
CA MET A 1 -6.68 15.61 19.54
C MET A 1 -7.97 14.82 19.54
N GLU A 2 -8.90 15.11 18.62
CA GLU A 2 -10.18 14.39 18.56
C GLU A 2 -9.98 13.01 17.93
N ASP A 3 -10.42 11.97 18.63
CA ASP A 3 -10.41 10.60 18.15
C ASP A 3 -11.57 10.41 17.16
N LYS A 4 -11.26 10.20 15.87
CA LYS A 4 -12.26 10.08 14.81
C LYS A 4 -12.29 8.66 14.26
N PHE A 5 -13.49 8.18 13.93
CA PHE A 5 -13.63 6.91 13.25
C PHE A 5 -12.98 6.97 11.87
N CYS A 6 -12.00 6.09 11.63
CA CYS A 6 -11.32 5.94 10.37
C CYS A 6 -11.88 4.74 9.59
N PRO A 7 -12.59 4.97 8.47
CA PRO A 7 -13.14 3.89 7.66
C PRO A 7 -12.07 3.02 6.99
N ALA A 8 -10.84 3.53 6.85
CA ALA A 8 -9.76 2.81 6.19
C ALA A 8 -9.20 1.65 7.04
N CYS A 9 -9.10 1.85 8.36
CA CYS A 9 -8.61 0.83 9.30
C CYS A 9 -9.71 0.26 10.22
N GLY A 10 -10.96 0.75 10.12
CA GLY A 10 -12.09 0.25 10.90
C GLY A 10 -12.01 0.53 12.40
N GLY A 11 -11.28 1.57 12.80
CA GLY A 11 -11.05 1.93 14.20
C GLY A 11 -11.06 3.43 14.42
N HIS A 12 -11.09 3.84 15.69
CA HIS A 12 -10.93 5.25 16.07
C HIS A 12 -9.44 5.53 16.28
N HIS A 13 -8.94 6.58 15.64
CA HIS A 13 -7.64 7.14 15.97
C HIS A 13 -7.57 8.64 15.63
N GLU A 14 -6.52 9.30 16.11
CA GLU A 14 -6.18 10.67 15.73
C GLU A 14 -5.86 10.75 14.23
N GLU A 15 -6.22 11.85 13.57
CA GLU A 15 -5.88 12.05 12.16
C GLU A 15 -4.35 12.04 11.94
N ASP A 16 -3.92 11.51 10.80
CA ASP A 16 -2.51 11.51 10.43
C ASP A 16 -2.04 12.97 10.29
N SER A 17 -0.98 13.34 11.01
CA SER A 17 -0.34 14.66 10.89
C SER A 17 0.29 14.83 9.49
N GLU A 18 0.50 16.07 9.06
CA GLU A 18 1.19 16.35 7.78
C GLU A 18 2.65 15.88 7.80
N ASP A 19 3.25 15.80 8.99
CA ASP A 19 4.60 15.29 9.18
C ASP A 19 4.66 13.75 9.19
N THR A 20 3.52 13.06 9.24
CA THR A 20 3.45 11.61 9.28
C THR A 20 4.00 11.02 7.98
N TYR A 21 4.96 10.10 8.14
CA TYR A 21 5.58 9.38 7.04
C TYR A 21 5.69 7.89 7.35
N VAL A 22 5.80 7.09 6.29
CA VAL A 22 6.09 5.65 6.37
C VAL A 22 7.23 5.34 5.42
N ASP A 23 8.32 4.80 5.96
CA ASP A 23 9.46 4.35 5.18
C ASP A 23 9.25 2.88 4.76
N TYR A 24 9.34 2.59 3.46
CA TYR A 24 9.15 1.25 2.91
C TYR A 24 9.95 1.07 1.62
N GLU A 25 10.76 0.01 1.57
CA GLU A 25 11.47 -0.45 0.36
C GLU A 25 12.27 0.66 -0.35
N GLY A 26 12.99 1.47 0.43
CA GLY A 26 13.85 2.54 -0.07
C GLY A 26 13.16 3.88 -0.31
N TYR A 27 11.85 3.99 -0.01
CA TYR A 27 11.09 5.23 -0.18
C TYR A 27 10.45 5.70 1.12
N ARG A 28 10.30 7.01 1.25
CA ARG A 28 9.47 7.69 2.23
C ARG A 28 8.13 8.06 1.59
N PHE A 29 7.07 7.46 2.12
CA PHE A 29 5.70 7.79 1.75
C PHE A 29 5.12 8.81 2.74
N ARG A 30 4.41 9.81 2.22
CA ARG A 30 3.67 10.81 2.98
C ARG A 30 2.21 10.81 2.55
N LYS A 31 1.38 11.61 3.21
CA LYS A 31 -0.01 11.83 2.79
C LYS A 31 -0.07 12.38 1.36
N PRO A 32 -1.08 11.98 0.56
CA PRO A 32 -2.09 10.96 0.85
C PRO A 32 -1.51 9.54 0.72
N PHE A 33 -1.73 8.69 1.73
CA PHE A 33 -1.33 7.27 1.65
C PHE A 33 -2.33 6.50 0.77
N LYS A 34 -1.83 5.76 -0.23
CA LYS A 34 -2.68 5.05 -1.19
C LYS A 34 -2.43 3.54 -1.15
N CYS A 35 -3.51 2.77 -1.21
CA CYS A 35 -3.48 1.32 -1.38
C CYS A 35 -2.61 0.95 -2.60
N MET A 36 -1.59 0.11 -2.41
CA MET A 36 -0.71 -0.34 -3.49
C MET A 36 -1.41 -1.25 -4.52
N CYS A 37 -2.59 -1.78 -4.18
CA CYS A 37 -3.37 -2.63 -5.09
C CYS A 37 -4.32 -1.82 -6.00
N CYS A 38 -5.10 -0.90 -5.43
CA CYS A 38 -6.18 -0.21 -6.14
C CYS A 38 -6.08 1.32 -6.12
N GLY A 39 -5.09 1.90 -5.44
CA GLY A 39 -4.88 3.35 -5.35
C GLY A 39 -5.82 4.09 -4.40
N LYS A 40 -6.76 3.40 -3.75
CA LYS A 40 -7.67 4.01 -2.75
C LYS A 40 -6.88 4.63 -1.61
N GLU A 41 -7.23 5.85 -1.21
CA GLU A 41 -6.63 6.50 -0.05
C GLU A 41 -6.96 5.74 1.26
N ILE A 42 -5.94 5.59 2.09
CA ILE A 42 -5.98 4.91 3.40
C ILE A 42 -5.21 5.74 4.43
N CYS A 43 -5.37 5.47 5.72
CA CYS A 43 -4.58 6.13 6.76
C CYS A 43 -3.17 5.54 6.86
N ALA A 44 -2.24 6.27 7.50
CA ALA A 44 -0.86 5.85 7.70
C ALA A 44 -0.76 4.51 8.43
N ARG A 45 -1.62 4.28 9.43
CA ARG A 45 -1.70 3.00 10.16
C ARG A 45 -2.02 1.84 9.23
N GLN A 46 -3.07 1.96 8.42
CA GLN A 46 -3.43 0.91 7.46
C GLN A 46 -2.30 0.70 6.45
N PHE A 47 -1.66 1.78 5.99
CA PHE A 47 -0.53 1.69 5.07
C PHE A 47 0.69 0.99 5.72
N ALA A 48 0.97 1.24 6.99
CA ALA A 48 2.08 0.64 7.72
C ALA A 48 1.93 -0.88 7.89
N TYR A 49 0.71 -1.37 8.16
CA TYR A 49 0.46 -2.80 8.41
C TYR A 49 0.06 -3.58 7.16
N GLY A 50 -0.86 -3.05 6.33
CA GLY A 50 -1.48 -3.78 5.23
C GLY A 50 -1.09 -3.32 3.83
N ARG A 51 -0.63 -2.07 3.65
CA ARG A 51 -0.34 -1.41 2.34
C ARG A 51 -1.49 -1.46 1.32
N ALA A 52 -2.57 -2.13 1.64
CA ALA A 52 -3.80 -2.26 0.89
C ALA A 52 -4.96 -1.79 1.76
N CYS A 53 -6.08 -1.42 1.12
CA CYS A 53 -7.29 -1.05 1.85
C CYS A 53 -8.04 -2.31 2.30
N GLY A 54 -8.86 -2.21 3.34
CA GLY A 54 -9.68 -3.34 3.84
C GLY A 54 -10.41 -4.14 2.74
N PRO A 55 -11.05 -3.50 1.73
CA PRO A 55 -11.62 -4.22 0.59
C PRO A 55 -10.61 -5.07 -0.20
N CYS A 56 -9.40 -4.56 -0.42
CA CYS A 56 -8.33 -5.30 -1.10
C CYS A 56 -7.78 -6.42 -0.23
N ASP A 57 -7.64 -6.18 1.08
CA ASP A 57 -7.19 -7.19 2.06
C ASP A 57 -8.17 -8.37 2.15
N MET A 58 -9.47 -8.08 2.03
CA MET A 58 -10.51 -9.10 1.91
C MET A 58 -10.59 -9.74 0.51
N GLY A 59 -9.60 -9.48 -0.35
CA GLY A 59 -9.46 -10.11 -1.64
C GLY A 59 -10.28 -9.46 -2.76
N ALA A 60 -11.06 -8.40 -2.56
CA ALA A 60 -11.94 -7.87 -3.63
C ALA A 60 -11.16 -7.36 -4.85
N CYS A 61 -10.04 -6.66 -4.65
CA CYS A 61 -9.15 -6.26 -5.75
C CYS A 61 -8.06 -7.28 -6.05
N GLN A 62 -7.60 -8.08 -5.09
CA GLN A 62 -6.64 -9.15 -5.37
C GLN A 62 -7.26 -10.27 -6.23
N THR A 63 -8.57 -10.52 -6.10
CA THR A 63 -9.33 -11.42 -7.00
C THR A 63 -9.69 -10.76 -8.34
N GLY A 64 -9.84 -9.43 -8.36
CA GLY A 64 -10.16 -8.63 -9.54
C GLY A 64 -8.95 -8.34 -10.45
N ASN A 65 -7.79 -7.99 -9.88
CA ASN A 65 -6.51 -7.98 -10.56
C ASN A 65 -6.05 -9.42 -10.70
N ARG A 66 -5.78 -9.87 -11.93
CA ARG A 66 -5.58 -11.28 -12.31
C ARG A 66 -4.41 -12.02 -11.62
N ALA A 67 -3.71 -11.38 -10.67
CA ALA A 67 -2.59 -11.95 -9.94
C ALA A 67 -2.99 -13.02 -8.90
N PHE A 68 -4.18 -12.94 -8.28
CA PHE A 68 -4.62 -13.91 -7.26
C PHE A 68 -5.94 -14.61 -7.62
N ARG A 69 -6.12 -15.01 -8.88
CA ARG A 69 -7.14 -16.04 -9.19
C ARG A 69 -6.56 -17.38 -8.80
N LEU A 70 -7.23 -18.14 -7.92
CA LEU A 70 -6.85 -19.52 -7.57
C LEU A 70 -6.54 -20.35 -8.83
N SER A 71 -7.32 -20.20 -9.90
CA SER A 71 -7.04 -20.87 -11.18
C SER A 71 -5.73 -20.39 -11.84
N ALA A 72 -5.44 -19.09 -11.84
CA ALA A 72 -4.22 -18.54 -12.41
C ALA A 72 -2.96 -18.87 -11.59
N VAL A 73 -3.08 -18.92 -10.26
CA VAL A 73 -2.00 -19.31 -9.34
C VAL A 73 -1.75 -20.84 -9.39
N HIS A 74 -2.75 -21.66 -9.67
CA HIS A 74 -2.52 -23.10 -9.87
C HIS A 74 -1.99 -23.43 -11.28
N GLU A 75 -2.40 -22.67 -12.30
CA GLU A 75 -1.88 -22.79 -13.67
C GLU A 75 -0.45 -22.24 -13.80
N ARG A 76 -0.13 -21.19 -13.05
CA ARG A 76 1.20 -20.57 -12.95
C ARG A 76 1.44 -20.06 -11.52
N PRO A 77 1.90 -20.93 -10.61
CA PRO A 77 2.23 -20.52 -9.26
C PRO A 77 3.20 -19.35 -9.25
N GLU A 78 3.06 -18.51 -8.24
CA GLU A 78 3.84 -17.28 -8.06
C GLU A 78 5.36 -17.50 -7.99
N TRP A 79 5.84 -18.73 -7.75
CA TRP A 79 7.25 -19.10 -7.92
C TRP A 79 7.70 -19.28 -9.38
N ILE A 80 6.76 -19.38 -10.34
CA ILE A 80 7.01 -19.48 -11.80
C ILE A 80 6.87 -18.10 -12.46
N VAL A 81 5.95 -17.26 -11.97
CA VAL A 81 5.85 -15.87 -12.43
C VAL A 81 7.00 -15.10 -11.75
N LEU A 82 8.01 -14.70 -12.52
CA LEU A 82 9.07 -13.80 -12.06
C LEU A 82 8.44 -12.43 -11.73
N TYR A 83 7.86 -12.31 -10.53
CA TYR A 83 7.35 -11.06 -10.00
C TYR A 83 8.52 -10.21 -9.53
N ASP A 84 8.89 -9.22 -10.34
CA ASP A 84 9.83 -8.20 -9.90
C ASP A 84 9.13 -7.24 -8.93
N ARG A 85 9.25 -7.60 -7.66
CA ARG A 85 8.69 -6.85 -6.53
C ARG A 85 9.23 -5.42 -6.52
N GLN A 86 10.53 -5.23 -6.73
CA GLN A 86 11.14 -3.91 -6.63
C GLN A 86 10.70 -3.00 -7.78
N ALA A 87 10.68 -3.51 -9.02
CA ALA A 87 10.20 -2.75 -10.17
C ALA A 87 8.71 -2.34 -10.02
N THR A 88 7.91 -3.15 -9.34
CA THR A 88 6.50 -2.83 -9.05
C THR A 88 6.40 -1.71 -8.03
N ILE A 89 7.20 -1.78 -6.96
CA ILE A 89 7.26 -0.74 -5.92
C ILE A 89 7.78 0.57 -6.50
N ASP A 90 8.83 0.55 -7.31
CA ASP A 90 9.40 1.74 -7.94
C ASP A 90 8.36 2.48 -8.81
N LYS A 91 7.63 1.73 -9.64
CA LYS A 91 6.54 2.29 -10.46
C LYS A 91 5.45 2.92 -9.60
N PHE A 92 5.05 2.25 -8.51
CA PHE A 92 4.04 2.77 -7.61
C PHE A 92 4.54 4.04 -6.89
N ALA A 93 5.75 3.99 -6.32
CA ALA A 93 6.39 5.10 -5.62
C ALA A 93 6.47 6.34 -6.51
N GLN A 94 6.88 6.17 -7.77
CA GLN A 94 6.88 7.25 -8.76
C GLN A 94 5.47 7.80 -9.02
N ALA A 95 4.47 6.93 -9.18
CA ALA A 95 3.09 7.33 -9.45
C ALA A 95 2.44 8.10 -8.30
N VAL A 96 2.88 7.89 -7.05
CA VAL A 96 2.37 8.59 -5.86
C VAL A 96 3.29 9.70 -5.36
N GLY A 97 4.43 9.93 -6.02
CA GLY A 97 5.39 10.98 -5.64
C GLY A 97 6.14 10.69 -4.34
N ALA A 98 6.40 9.42 -4.02
CA ALA A 98 7.20 9.07 -2.84
C ALA A 98 8.67 9.44 -3.03
N GLU A 99 9.32 9.86 -1.95
CA GLU A 99 10.71 10.34 -1.97
C GLU A 99 11.68 9.19 -1.74
N LYS A 100 12.82 9.15 -2.43
CA LYS A 100 13.88 8.16 -2.12
C LYS A 100 14.50 8.48 -0.76
N LEU A 101 14.65 7.48 0.11
CA LEU A 101 15.16 7.70 1.49
C LEU A 101 16.55 8.35 1.53
N GLU A 102 17.42 7.97 0.60
CA GLU A 102 18.76 8.54 0.44
C GLU A 102 18.77 10.06 0.20
N ALA A 103 17.68 10.62 -0.34
CA ALA A 103 17.55 12.05 -0.57
C ALA A 103 17.00 12.80 0.66
N VAL A 104 16.35 12.11 1.60
CA VAL A 104 15.62 12.72 2.72
C VAL A 104 16.36 12.59 4.07
N ILE A 105 17.31 11.65 4.19
CA ILE A 105 18.05 11.37 5.44
C ILE A 105 19.39 12.16 5.53
N GLN A 106 19.62 13.11 4.61
CA GLN A 106 20.87 13.91 4.57
C GLN A 106 21.03 14.86 5.75
#